data_AF-A0A2E3MTD4-F1
#
_entry.id   AF-A0A2E3MTD4-F1
#
_cell.length_a   1.000
_cell.length_b   1.000
_cell.length_c   1.000
_cell.angle_alpha   90.00
_cell.angle_beta   90.00
_cell.angle_gamma   90.00
#
_symmetry.space_group_name_H-M   'P 1'
#
loop_
_entity.id
_entity.type
_entity.pdbx_description
1 polymer ?
#
loop_
_entity_poly.entity_id
_entity_poly.type
_entity_poly.pdbx_seq_one_letter_code
_entity_poly.pdbx_strand_id
1 'polypeptide(L)'
;MSPGKRAKQRSSRRGYVAWQWAMAPPTTTVSSANRLLWIWTQIADGSGRNPPHRESRSMALASQWFSALSTSIALLVVSVGSGCRPALVDVEGQVIMNGQPLPQAQIQTYPSDDRWPGASGMSDEQGYFRLTTFVDNGFQSGAFIGQHRVTVIVEEPGLGGFGVTVLSPEKYASPNSSEITLTVTSGHPVQDWKIEMQGVLKSSTPDEQLGSGAHAGEGYIAIPIFQQFDRNQDDRLDAQEQEQVDTDLLHGVDLDSADTNNDGFVDREELKQASENAFGSQDDSEPPPDQ
;
A
#
# COMPACT_ATOMS: atom_id res chain seq x y z
N MET A 1 -25.10 -62.12 -26.47
CA MET A 1 -24.76 -61.21 -27.59
C MET A 1 -24.46 -59.85 -27.02
N SER A 2 -23.25 -59.34 -27.27
CA SER A 2 -22.71 -58.08 -26.76
C SER A 2 -22.99 -56.94 -27.76
N PRO A 3 -23.17 -55.70 -27.27
CA PRO A 3 -22.26 -54.62 -27.67
C PRO A 3 -21.94 -53.72 -26.45
N GLY A 4 -20.84 -52.98 -26.30
CA GLY A 4 -19.77 -52.57 -27.20
C GLY A 4 -19.26 -51.24 -26.64
N LYS A 5 -18.30 -51.29 -25.70
CA LYS A 5 -17.70 -50.11 -25.03
C LYS A 5 -16.91 -49.28 -26.06
N ARG A 6 -17.11 -47.95 -26.08
CA ARG A 6 -16.18 -46.99 -26.70
C ARG A 6 -15.70 -46.01 -25.63
N ALA A 7 -14.52 -46.27 -25.07
CA ALA A 7 -13.75 -45.31 -24.30
C ALA A 7 -13.03 -44.36 -25.25
N LYS A 8 -13.28 -43.06 -25.12
CA LYS A 8 -12.62 -42.01 -25.90
C LYS A 8 -11.53 -41.40 -25.02
N GLN A 9 -10.34 -41.99 -25.12
CA GLN A 9 -9.10 -41.49 -24.52
C GLN A 9 -8.71 -40.19 -25.25
N ARG A 10 -8.82 -39.05 -24.57
CA ARG A 10 -8.25 -37.77 -25.04
C ARG A 10 -7.09 -37.38 -24.13
N SER A 11 -5.89 -37.65 -24.62
CA SER A 11 -4.67 -37.02 -24.15
C SER A 11 -4.60 -35.59 -24.68
N SER A 12 -4.45 -34.59 -23.83
CA SER A 12 -3.82 -33.32 -24.22
C SER A 12 -2.69 -32.99 -23.27
N ARG A 13 -1.50 -33.32 -23.73
CA ARG A 13 -0.22 -32.83 -23.23
C ARG A 13 -0.06 -31.35 -23.60
N ARG A 14 0.54 -30.61 -22.66
CA ARG A 14 1.45 -29.46 -22.81
C ARG A 14 0.86 -28.09 -23.13
N GLY A 15 1.25 -27.14 -22.28
CA GLY A 15 1.39 -25.73 -22.63
C GLY A 15 1.67 -24.85 -21.41
N TYR A 16 2.83 -24.99 -20.77
CA TYR A 16 3.34 -23.94 -19.88
C TYR A 16 3.64 -22.70 -20.74
N VAL A 17 2.82 -21.66 -20.62
CA VAL A 17 3.09 -20.36 -21.23
C VAL A 17 3.86 -19.52 -20.21
N ALA A 18 5.12 -19.25 -20.55
CA ALA A 18 5.99 -18.39 -19.80
C ALA A 18 5.48 -16.94 -19.84
N TRP A 19 5.49 -16.31 -18.67
CA TRP A 19 5.28 -14.88 -18.49
C TRP A 19 6.38 -14.09 -19.22
N GLN A 20 6.00 -13.35 -20.26
CA GLN A 20 6.85 -12.29 -20.85
C GLN A 20 6.12 -10.96 -20.72
N TRP A 21 6.51 -10.20 -19.70
CA TRP A 21 6.22 -8.76 -19.62
C TRP A 21 7.16 -8.02 -20.57
N ALA A 22 6.61 -7.54 -21.69
CA ALA A 22 7.28 -6.59 -22.56
C ALA A 22 7.22 -5.20 -21.92
N MET A 23 8.32 -4.75 -21.32
CA MET A 23 8.51 -3.34 -20.99
C MET A 23 8.88 -2.58 -22.27
N ALA A 24 7.98 -1.74 -22.77
CA ALA A 24 8.32 -0.69 -23.73
C ALA A 24 8.79 0.55 -22.95
N PRO A 25 9.95 1.16 -23.29
CA PRO A 25 10.36 2.41 -22.68
C PRO A 25 9.61 3.60 -23.31
N PRO A 26 9.26 4.64 -22.53
CA PRO A 26 8.77 5.90 -23.09
C PRO A 26 9.91 6.64 -23.80
N THR A 27 9.69 6.98 -25.07
CA THR A 27 10.53 7.86 -25.86
C THR A 27 10.39 9.29 -25.35
N THR A 28 11.43 9.81 -24.70
CA THR A 28 11.53 11.24 -24.36
C THR A 28 12.18 12.01 -25.49
N THR A 29 11.38 12.83 -26.17
CA THR A 29 11.82 13.81 -27.16
C THR A 29 12.56 14.94 -26.45
N VAL A 30 13.89 15.00 -26.61
CA VAL A 30 14.70 16.15 -26.16
C VAL A 30 14.57 17.25 -27.21
N SER A 31 13.78 18.27 -26.90
CA SER A 31 13.72 19.51 -27.68
C SER A 31 14.98 20.34 -27.43
N SER A 32 15.64 20.65 -28.53
CA SER A 32 16.90 21.35 -28.65
C SER A 32 16.64 22.83 -28.91
N ALA A 33 17.13 23.73 -28.05
CA ALA A 33 17.33 25.13 -28.41
C ALA A 33 18.24 25.85 -27.41
N ASN A 34 19.55 25.59 -27.48
CA ASN A 34 20.55 26.50 -26.96
C ASN A 34 21.23 27.15 -28.17
N ARG A 35 20.79 28.36 -28.54
CA ARG A 35 21.48 29.22 -29.52
C ARG A 35 21.74 30.57 -28.88
N LEU A 36 22.91 30.67 -28.27
CA LEU A 36 23.64 31.91 -28.07
C LEU A 36 24.19 32.35 -29.43
N LEU A 37 23.83 33.54 -29.90
CA LEU A 37 24.61 34.28 -30.91
C LEU A 37 24.31 35.77 -30.78
N TRP A 38 25.26 36.45 -30.15
CA TRP A 38 25.87 37.72 -30.56
C TRP A 38 25.10 38.60 -31.55
N ILE A 39 24.69 39.79 -31.09
CA ILE A 39 24.51 40.94 -31.99
C ILE A 39 25.28 42.14 -31.44
N TRP A 40 26.02 42.72 -32.37
CA TRP A 40 27.00 43.78 -32.25
C TRP A 40 26.41 45.16 -31.98
N THR A 41 27.26 45.94 -31.29
CA THR A 41 27.33 47.38 -31.13
C THR A 41 27.13 48.17 -32.43
N GLN A 42 26.25 49.17 -32.41
CA GLN A 42 26.27 50.30 -33.33
C GLN A 42 26.08 51.60 -32.54
N ILE A 43 27.18 52.34 -32.45
CA ILE A 43 27.29 53.70 -31.93
C ILE A 43 26.93 54.63 -33.08
N ALA A 44 25.93 55.49 -32.88
CA ALA A 44 25.67 56.63 -33.76
C ALA A 44 26.02 57.93 -33.03
N ASP A 45 26.94 58.63 -33.67
CA ASP A 45 27.49 59.94 -33.38
C ASP A 45 26.44 61.05 -33.50
N GLY A 46 26.58 62.14 -32.75
CA GLY A 46 25.54 63.16 -32.64
C GLY A 46 25.88 64.40 -31.81
N SER A 47 26.99 65.03 -32.14
CA SER A 47 27.29 66.48 -32.06
C SER A 47 26.45 67.41 -31.16
N GLY A 48 27.13 68.10 -30.24
CA GLY A 48 27.05 69.57 -30.16
C GLY A 48 26.66 70.19 -28.81
N ARG A 49 27.65 70.72 -28.07
CA ARG A 49 27.82 72.17 -27.75
C ARG A 49 28.97 72.37 -26.75
N ASN A 50 29.75 73.42 -27.02
CA ASN A 50 31.00 73.82 -26.36
C ASN A 50 30.80 74.61 -25.04
N PRO A 51 31.88 74.80 -24.24
CA PRO A 51 31.84 75.10 -22.80
C PRO A 51 31.89 76.59 -22.47
N PRO A 52 31.94 76.95 -21.18
CA PRO A 52 32.95 77.93 -20.80
C PRO A 52 33.81 77.54 -19.59
N HIS A 53 35.08 77.83 -19.82
CA HIS A 53 36.21 78.02 -18.93
C HIS A 53 35.89 78.72 -17.59
N ARG A 54 36.30 78.12 -16.46
CA ARG A 54 36.65 78.89 -15.26
C ARG A 54 37.70 78.16 -14.39
N GLU A 55 38.94 78.52 -14.68
CA GLU A 55 40.05 78.80 -13.77
C GLU A 55 40.02 78.23 -12.34
N SER A 56 40.99 77.33 -12.12
CA SER A 56 41.98 77.38 -11.04
C SER A 56 41.49 77.41 -9.58
N ARG A 57 41.92 76.42 -8.81
CA ARG A 57 43.08 76.56 -7.91
C ARG A 57 43.32 75.29 -7.11
N SER A 58 44.61 75.01 -6.99
CA SER A 58 45.22 74.01 -6.14
C SER A 58 44.84 74.20 -4.66
N MET A 59 44.90 73.07 -3.94
CA MET A 59 45.07 72.96 -2.49
C MET A 59 43.89 73.41 -1.61
N ALA A 60 43.27 72.44 -0.93
CA ALA A 60 43.40 72.36 0.52
C ALA A 60 42.74 71.09 1.05
N LEU A 61 43.53 70.35 1.82
CA LEU A 61 43.07 69.42 2.83
C LEU A 61 42.00 70.09 3.70
N ALA A 62 40.75 69.62 3.67
CA ALA A 62 39.84 69.78 4.80
C ALA A 62 38.60 68.92 4.61
N SER A 63 38.26 68.18 5.67
CA SER A 63 36.93 67.68 5.96
C SER A 63 36.55 66.40 5.17
N GLN A 64 37.06 65.21 5.49
CA GLN A 64 36.62 64.36 6.61
C GLN A 64 35.28 64.83 7.24
N TRP A 65 34.41 63.91 7.67
CA TRP A 65 33.12 64.22 8.31
C TRP A 65 31.93 64.52 7.36
N PHE A 66 31.65 63.67 6.36
CA PHE A 66 30.26 63.48 5.86
C PHE A 66 30.08 62.09 5.22
N SER A 67 30.54 61.04 5.92
CA SER A 67 30.37 59.64 5.52
C SER A 67 29.52 58.89 6.53
N ALA A 68 28.23 59.23 6.69
CA ALA A 68 27.36 58.43 7.56
C ALA A 68 25.86 58.67 7.35
N LEU A 69 25.32 58.72 6.10
CA LEU A 69 23.85 58.64 5.93
C LEU A 69 23.39 58.34 4.49
N SER A 70 23.87 57.28 3.81
CA SER A 70 23.27 56.90 2.50
C SER A 70 23.55 55.47 2.02
N THR A 71 23.40 54.45 2.89
CA THR A 71 23.36 53.04 2.43
C THR A 71 22.57 52.16 3.40
N SER A 72 21.41 52.64 3.83
CA SER A 72 20.37 51.79 4.43
C SER A 72 19.35 51.49 3.34
N ILE A 73 19.28 50.21 2.93
CA ILE A 73 18.30 49.54 2.04
C ILE A 73 19.09 48.61 1.11
N ALA A 74 18.63 47.36 1.01
CA ALA A 74 19.19 46.26 0.22
C ALA A 74 20.31 45.44 0.90
N LEU A 75 19.97 44.80 2.01
CA LEU A 75 20.26 43.37 2.12
C LEU A 75 19.13 42.70 2.92
N LEU A 76 17.94 42.73 2.32
CA LEU A 76 16.83 41.87 2.69
C LEU A 76 17.27 40.46 2.28
N VAL A 77 18.02 39.80 3.17
CA VAL A 77 18.39 38.40 3.04
C VAL A 77 17.07 37.66 2.97
N VAL A 78 16.74 37.26 1.74
CA VAL A 78 15.70 36.29 1.45
C VAL A 78 16.09 35.04 2.23
N SER A 79 15.51 34.87 3.42
CA SER A 79 15.42 33.57 4.05
C SER A 79 14.54 32.73 3.14
N VAL A 80 15.16 32.16 2.11
CA VAL A 80 14.60 31.02 1.40
C VAL A 80 14.42 30.00 2.51
N GLY A 81 13.17 29.84 2.97
CA GLY A 81 12.78 28.77 3.85
C GLY A 81 13.02 27.47 3.11
N SER A 82 14.26 26.99 3.15
CA SER A 82 14.54 25.58 2.92
C SER A 82 13.69 24.88 3.96
N GLY A 83 12.56 24.32 3.53
CA GLY A 83 11.74 23.43 4.31
C GLY A 83 12.59 22.21 4.64
N CYS A 84 13.45 22.35 5.65
CA CYS A 84 14.38 21.33 6.09
C CYS A 84 13.55 20.16 6.58
N ARG A 85 13.43 19.16 5.71
CA ARG A 85 12.86 17.88 6.07
C ARG A 85 13.69 17.29 7.22
N PRO A 86 13.05 16.85 8.31
CA PRO A 86 13.72 16.15 9.39
C PRO A 86 14.42 14.90 8.85
N ALA A 87 15.54 14.52 9.47
CA ALA A 87 16.25 13.31 9.08
C ALA A 87 15.38 12.07 9.36
N LEU A 88 15.52 11.07 8.50
CA LEU A 88 15.10 9.70 8.79
C LEU A 88 16.18 9.02 9.65
N VAL A 89 15.73 8.19 10.58
CA VAL A 89 16.60 7.41 11.47
C VAL A 89 16.13 5.97 11.41
N ASP A 90 17.07 5.04 11.20
CA ASP A 90 16.77 3.61 11.15
C ASP A 90 16.09 3.14 12.44
N VAL A 91 15.00 2.39 12.30
CA VAL A 91 14.24 1.82 13.41
C VAL A 91 14.03 0.34 13.15
N GLU A 92 14.52 -0.47 14.08
CA GLU A 92 14.40 -1.91 14.12
C GLU A 92 13.94 -2.36 15.50
N GLY A 93 13.19 -3.45 15.53
CA GLY A 93 12.63 -3.95 16.77
C GLY A 93 12.08 -5.36 16.66
N GLN A 94 11.47 -5.82 17.75
CA GLN A 94 10.81 -7.11 17.85
C GLN A 94 9.42 -6.95 18.48
N VAL A 95 8.42 -7.59 17.88
CA VAL A 95 7.05 -7.65 18.39
C VAL A 95 6.85 -8.95 19.15
N ILE A 96 6.32 -8.84 20.37
CA ILE A 96 6.09 -9.95 21.28
C ILE A 96 4.63 -9.88 21.78
N MET A 97 3.88 -10.96 21.63
CA MET A 97 2.52 -11.11 22.15
C MET A 97 2.49 -12.21 23.20
N ASN A 98 2.02 -11.89 24.41
CA ASN A 98 1.95 -12.84 25.54
C ASN A 98 3.27 -13.58 25.82
N GLY A 99 4.40 -12.91 25.61
CA GLY A 99 5.75 -13.48 25.80
C GLY A 99 6.27 -14.31 24.63
N GLN A 100 5.52 -14.46 23.54
CA GLN A 100 5.97 -15.16 22.32
C GLN A 100 6.22 -14.17 21.18
N PRO A 101 7.22 -14.39 20.31
CA PRO A 101 7.39 -13.58 19.10
C PRO A 101 6.13 -13.60 18.25
N LEU A 102 5.74 -12.43 17.72
CA LEU A 102 4.55 -12.28 16.91
C LEU A 102 4.93 -12.09 15.43
N PRO A 103 4.78 -13.11 14.57
CA PRO A 103 5.06 -13.01 13.16
C PRO A 103 3.94 -12.34 12.38
N GLN A 104 4.25 -11.85 11.18
CA GLN A 104 3.29 -11.23 10.24
C GLN A 104 2.46 -10.09 10.86
N ALA A 105 3.01 -9.44 11.89
CA ALA A 105 2.42 -8.24 12.45
C ALA A 105 2.86 -7.05 11.60
N GLN A 106 1.90 -6.28 11.12
CA GLN A 106 2.12 -5.00 10.49
C GLN A 106 2.27 -3.92 11.57
N ILE A 107 3.40 -3.24 11.55
CA ILE A 107 3.69 -2.11 12.42
C ILE A 107 3.49 -0.84 11.60
N GLN A 108 2.66 0.07 12.06
CA GLN A 108 2.49 1.39 11.45
C GLN A 108 2.74 2.47 12.49
N THR A 109 3.38 3.55 12.06
CA THR A 109 3.69 4.69 12.92
C THR A 109 2.94 5.93 12.44
N TYR A 110 2.53 6.74 13.39
CA TYR A 110 1.76 7.96 13.17
C TYR A 110 2.51 9.09 13.87
N PRO A 111 3.30 9.89 13.11
CA PRO A 111 4.02 11.02 13.67
C PRO A 111 3.05 12.01 14.33
N SER A 112 3.46 12.61 15.44
CA SER A 112 2.66 13.66 16.10
C SER A 112 2.61 14.95 15.26
N ASP A 113 3.55 15.10 14.34
CA ASP A 113 3.62 16.16 13.34
C ASP A 113 3.10 15.62 12.00
N ASP A 114 1.87 15.96 11.66
CA ASP A 114 1.13 15.50 10.47
C ASP A 114 1.74 15.92 9.13
N ARG A 115 2.74 16.82 9.16
CA ARG A 115 3.53 17.20 7.98
C ARG A 115 4.41 16.06 7.46
N TRP A 116 4.69 15.05 8.28
CA TRP A 116 5.56 13.93 7.92
C TRP A 116 4.75 12.64 7.78
N PRO A 117 5.00 11.82 6.75
CA PRO A 117 4.35 10.53 6.62
C PRO A 117 4.84 9.56 7.69
N GLY A 118 3.97 8.62 8.05
CA GLY A 118 4.30 7.49 8.89
C GLY A 118 5.23 6.49 8.22
N ALA A 119 5.95 5.74 9.04
CA ALA A 119 6.70 4.57 8.64
C ALA A 119 5.90 3.28 8.89
N SER A 120 6.13 2.27 8.06
CA SER A 120 5.52 0.94 8.16
C SER A 120 6.56 -0.18 8.08
N GLY A 121 6.30 -1.30 8.75
CA GLY A 121 7.09 -2.53 8.69
C GLY A 121 6.23 -3.76 8.90
N MET A 122 6.76 -4.93 8.54
CA MET A 122 6.14 -6.23 8.79
C MET A 122 7.11 -7.08 9.61
N SER A 123 6.62 -7.81 10.60
CA SER A 123 7.45 -8.71 11.39
C SER A 123 7.67 -10.07 10.71
N ASP A 124 8.86 -10.64 10.88
CA ASP A 124 9.23 -11.97 10.40
C ASP A 124 8.79 -13.09 11.36
N GLU A 125 9.17 -14.35 11.06
CA GLU A 125 8.86 -15.53 11.88
C GLU A 125 9.36 -15.43 13.34
N GLN A 126 10.42 -14.64 13.57
CA GLN A 126 11.00 -14.39 14.88
C GLN A 126 10.49 -13.08 15.50
N GLY A 127 9.49 -12.45 14.90
CA GLY A 127 8.86 -11.21 15.34
C GLY A 127 9.70 -9.96 15.08
N TYR A 128 10.83 -10.05 14.38
CA TYR A 128 11.67 -8.88 14.08
C TYR A 128 11.11 -8.08 12.93
N PHE A 129 11.21 -6.76 13.01
CA PHE A 129 10.76 -5.85 11.97
C PHE A 129 11.74 -4.69 11.77
N ARG A 130 11.68 -4.11 10.57
CA ARG A 130 12.34 -2.87 10.21
C ARG A 130 11.32 -1.90 9.64
N LEU A 131 11.35 -0.64 10.09
CA LEU A 131 10.46 0.40 9.57
C LEU A 131 11.02 1.02 8.29
N THR A 132 10.11 1.33 7.38
CA THR A 132 10.38 2.04 6.13
C THR A 132 9.35 3.14 5.94
N THR A 133 9.79 4.28 5.42
CA THR A 133 8.94 5.44 5.15
C THR A 133 8.89 5.69 3.64
N PHE A 134 7.70 5.96 3.11
CA PHE A 134 7.52 6.34 1.71
C PHE A 134 7.71 7.85 1.53
N VAL A 135 8.81 8.25 0.91
CA VAL A 135 9.24 9.64 0.71
C VAL A 135 9.94 9.79 -0.63
N ASP A 136 9.80 10.95 -1.28
CA ASP A 136 10.41 11.25 -2.59
C ASP A 136 10.10 10.19 -3.68
N ASN A 137 8.88 9.62 -3.65
CA ASN A 137 8.45 8.55 -4.56
C ASN A 137 9.23 7.22 -4.40
N GLY A 138 9.78 6.94 -3.21
CA GLY A 138 10.44 5.68 -2.91
C GLY A 138 10.38 5.31 -1.44
N PHE A 139 10.75 4.07 -1.12
CA PHE A 139 10.88 3.60 0.26
C PHE A 139 12.29 3.90 0.77
N GLN A 140 12.37 4.63 1.89
CA GLN A 140 13.62 4.87 2.61
C GLN A 140 13.55 4.19 3.98
N SER A 141 14.68 3.66 4.47
CA SER A 141 14.74 3.03 5.79
C SER A 141 14.55 4.04 6.91
N GLY A 142 13.89 3.60 7.98
CA GLY A 142 13.70 4.39 9.18
C GLY A 142 12.39 5.17 9.24
N ALA A 143 12.28 5.98 10.28
CA ALA A 143 11.18 6.89 10.55
C ALA A 143 11.71 8.31 10.82
N PHE A 144 10.85 9.33 10.65
CA PHE A 144 11.24 10.71 10.91
C PHE A 144 11.54 10.95 12.40
N ILE A 145 12.46 11.85 12.70
CA ILE A 145 12.69 12.27 14.09
C ILE A 145 11.41 12.87 14.71
N GLY A 146 11.15 12.57 15.97
CA GLY A 146 9.98 13.04 16.70
C GLY A 146 9.26 11.94 17.48
N GLN A 147 8.11 12.29 18.03
CA GLN A 147 7.22 11.34 18.70
C GLN A 147 6.21 10.76 17.72
N HIS A 148 6.04 9.44 17.79
CA HIS A 148 5.10 8.68 16.98
C HIS A 148 4.20 7.86 17.88
N ARG A 149 2.93 7.78 17.52
CA ARG A 149 2.06 6.69 17.98
C ARG A 149 2.29 5.49 17.08
N VAL A 150 2.08 4.30 17.62
CA VAL A 150 2.39 3.06 16.91
C VAL A 150 1.18 2.16 16.99
N THR A 151 0.77 1.59 15.87
CA THR A 151 -0.19 0.49 15.85
C THR A 151 0.50 -0.78 15.44
N VAL A 152 -0.01 -1.88 15.98
CA VAL A 152 0.41 -3.23 15.61
C VAL A 152 -0.84 -4.00 15.23
N ILE A 153 -0.87 -4.41 13.97
CA ILE A 153 -2.03 -5.00 13.32
C ILE A 153 -1.61 -6.36 12.77
N VAL A 154 -2.30 -7.41 13.20
CA VAL A 154 -2.27 -8.71 12.58
C VAL A 154 -3.57 -8.85 11.81
N GLU A 155 -3.46 -9.05 10.51
CA GLU A 155 -4.58 -9.23 9.61
C GLU A 155 -4.51 -10.62 9.01
N GLU A 156 -5.68 -11.27 8.94
CA GLU A 156 -5.87 -12.42 8.08
C GLU A 156 -6.79 -12.03 6.93
N PRO A 157 -6.63 -12.64 5.75
CA PRO A 157 -7.62 -12.55 4.70
C PRO A 157 -9.01 -12.90 5.28
N GLY A 158 -9.99 -12.03 5.03
CA GLY A 158 -11.35 -12.30 5.44
C GLY A 158 -11.87 -13.59 4.80
N LEU A 159 -12.88 -14.20 5.43
CA LEU A 159 -13.52 -15.42 4.93
C LEU A 159 -13.93 -15.24 3.46
N GLY A 160 -13.59 -16.22 2.62
CA GLY A 160 -13.86 -16.18 1.17
C GLY A 160 -12.95 -15.28 0.34
N GLY A 161 -11.86 -14.74 0.91
CA GLY A 161 -10.93 -13.85 0.20
C GLY A 161 -11.42 -12.40 0.10
N PHE A 162 -12.50 -12.06 0.82
CA PHE A 162 -13.06 -10.71 0.83
C PHE A 162 -12.68 -9.98 2.12
N GLY A 163 -12.00 -8.84 1.96
CA GLY A 163 -11.60 -7.98 3.07
C GLY A 163 -10.45 -8.53 3.91
N VAL A 164 -10.17 -7.85 5.01
CA VAL A 164 -9.17 -8.23 6.00
C VAL A 164 -9.83 -8.26 7.37
N THR A 165 -9.59 -9.33 8.12
CA THR A 165 -10.03 -9.45 9.51
C THR A 165 -8.86 -9.08 10.41
N VAL A 166 -9.03 -8.01 11.19
CA VAL A 166 -8.02 -7.59 12.17
C VAL A 166 -8.12 -8.48 13.41
N LEU A 167 -7.08 -9.27 13.63
CA LEU A 167 -6.94 -10.17 14.78
C LEU A 167 -6.39 -9.46 16.02
N SER A 168 -5.63 -8.38 15.82
CA SER A 168 -5.04 -7.64 16.94
C SER A 168 -6.11 -7.01 17.85
N PRO A 169 -5.89 -7.00 19.19
CA PRO A 169 -6.75 -6.26 20.10
C PRO A 169 -6.88 -4.78 19.69
N GLU A 170 -8.08 -4.23 19.82
CA GLU A 170 -8.38 -2.86 19.38
C GLU A 170 -7.47 -1.80 20.04
N LYS A 171 -7.03 -2.05 21.28
CA LYS A 171 -6.05 -1.21 21.99
C LYS A 171 -4.66 -1.14 21.36
N TYR A 172 -4.34 -1.98 20.37
CA TYR A 172 -3.08 -1.93 19.63
C TYR A 172 -3.28 -1.67 18.14
N ALA A 173 -4.44 -2.05 17.60
CA ALA A 173 -4.74 -1.92 16.18
C ALA A 173 -5.13 -0.50 15.76
N SER A 174 -5.63 0.34 16.68
CA SER A 174 -6.12 1.69 16.36
C SER A 174 -5.18 2.79 16.88
N PRO A 175 -4.89 3.83 16.08
CA PRO A 175 -4.00 4.92 16.47
C PRO A 175 -4.58 5.83 17.57
N ASN A 176 -5.90 5.76 17.78
CA ASN A 176 -6.60 6.54 18.79
C ASN A 176 -6.62 5.88 20.17
N SER A 177 -6.57 4.53 20.20
CA SER A 177 -6.56 3.72 21.43
C SER A 177 -5.18 3.18 21.77
N SER A 178 -4.24 3.15 20.82
CA SER A 178 -2.89 2.65 21.06
C SER A 178 -2.09 3.57 21.97
N GLU A 179 -1.62 2.98 23.06
CA GLU A 179 -0.71 3.60 24.02
C GLU A 179 0.76 3.35 23.67
N ILE A 180 1.04 2.61 22.58
CA ILE A 180 2.41 2.36 22.12
C ILE A 180 2.97 3.63 21.50
N THR A 181 4.07 4.11 22.05
CA THR A 181 4.77 5.31 21.58
C THR A 181 6.20 4.99 21.19
N LEU A 182 6.67 5.62 20.12
CA LEU A 182 8.05 5.56 19.63
C LEU A 182 8.61 6.98 19.60
N THR A 183 9.74 7.18 20.27
CA THR A 183 10.48 8.46 20.20
C THR A 183 11.74 8.25 19.39
N VAL A 184 11.80 8.90 18.23
CA VAL A 184 12.94 8.83 17.31
C VAL A 184 13.82 10.07 17.51
N THR A 185 15.07 9.86 17.90
CA THR A 185 16.03 10.95 18.16
C THR A 185 17.09 11.00 17.07
N SER A 186 17.54 12.20 16.70
CA SER A 186 18.58 12.38 15.69
C SER A 186 19.89 11.67 16.07
N GLY A 187 20.57 11.12 15.07
CA GLY A 187 21.93 10.59 15.18
C GLY A 187 22.07 9.21 15.83
N HIS A 188 20.98 8.60 16.30
CA HIS A 188 21.01 7.31 16.99
C HIS A 188 19.96 6.36 16.39
N PRO A 189 20.35 5.29 15.67
CA PRO A 189 19.39 4.31 15.22
C PRO A 189 18.69 3.68 16.42
N VAL A 190 17.39 3.45 16.30
CA VAL A 190 16.63 2.72 17.30
C VAL A 190 16.78 1.24 16.98
N GLN A 191 17.56 0.53 17.80
CA GLN A 191 17.78 -0.91 17.70
C GLN A 191 17.22 -1.59 18.95
N ASP A 192 16.93 -2.89 18.86
CA ASP A 192 16.45 -3.73 19.96
C ASP A 192 15.15 -3.22 20.62
N TRP A 193 14.34 -2.44 19.91
CA TRP A 193 13.08 -1.95 20.45
C TRP A 193 12.06 -3.08 20.56
N LYS A 194 11.64 -3.39 21.79
CA LYS A 194 10.67 -4.45 22.05
C LYS A 194 9.27 -3.88 22.24
N ILE A 195 8.33 -4.37 21.44
CA ILE A 195 6.90 -4.07 21.57
C ILE A 195 6.25 -5.27 22.24
N GLU A 196 6.00 -5.15 23.54
CA GLU A 196 5.33 -6.20 24.33
C GLU A 196 3.83 -5.93 24.42
N MET A 197 3.05 -6.85 23.88
CA MET A 197 1.60 -6.79 23.87
C MET A 197 1.02 -7.93 24.71
N GLN A 198 -0.14 -7.68 25.30
CA GLN A 198 -0.90 -8.69 26.04
C GLN A 198 -2.35 -8.73 25.57
N GLY A 199 -2.93 -9.92 25.53
CA GLY A 199 -4.33 -10.14 25.17
C GLY A 199 -4.48 -11.33 24.24
N VAL A 200 -5.72 -11.66 23.92
CA VAL A 200 -6.02 -12.72 22.96
C VAL A 200 -6.12 -12.07 21.58
N LEU A 201 -5.35 -12.58 20.62
CA LEU A 201 -5.61 -12.26 19.22
C LEU A 201 -7.00 -12.83 18.92
N LYS A 202 -7.90 -11.99 18.39
CA LYS A 202 -9.17 -12.49 17.88
C LYS A 202 -8.82 -13.57 16.86
N SER A 203 -9.24 -14.80 17.10
CA SER A 203 -9.11 -15.83 16.08
C SER A 203 -10.23 -15.63 15.07
N SER A 204 -9.93 -15.84 13.79
CA SER A 204 -10.92 -16.00 12.74
C SER A 204 -11.75 -17.29 12.89
N THR A 205 -11.64 -17.99 14.04
CA THR A 205 -12.34 -19.25 14.28
C THR A 205 -13.86 -19.06 14.17
N PRO A 206 -14.57 -19.96 13.47
CA PRO A 206 -15.96 -19.77 13.04
C PRO A 206 -17.00 -19.47 14.13
N ASP A 207 -16.69 -19.72 15.40
CA ASP A 207 -17.72 -19.86 16.42
C ASP A 207 -18.20 -18.54 17.05
N GLU A 208 -17.49 -17.42 16.91
CA GLU A 208 -17.82 -16.19 17.67
C GLU A 208 -18.40 -15.03 16.84
N GLN A 209 -18.48 -15.15 15.52
CA GLN A 209 -19.18 -14.15 14.68
C GLN A 209 -20.31 -14.70 13.79
N LEU A 210 -20.59 -16.00 13.87
CA LEU A 210 -21.78 -16.59 13.25
C LEU A 210 -22.68 -17.13 14.35
N GLY A 211 -23.59 -16.27 14.83
CA GLY A 211 -24.91 -16.81 15.17
C GLY A 211 -25.42 -17.55 13.94
N SER A 212 -25.51 -18.87 14.04
CA SER A 212 -25.83 -19.87 13.00
C SER A 212 -24.63 -20.50 12.26
N GLY A 213 -23.95 -21.44 12.92
CA GLY A 213 -23.72 -22.80 12.41
C GLY A 213 -23.12 -23.00 11.01
N ALA A 214 -21.95 -22.46 10.72
CA ALA A 214 -21.19 -22.83 9.51
C ALA A 214 -19.74 -23.18 9.86
N HIS A 215 -19.38 -24.45 9.70
CA HIS A 215 -18.03 -24.98 9.90
C HIS A 215 -17.13 -24.65 8.71
N ALA A 216 -15.88 -24.27 9.00
CA ALA A 216 -14.82 -24.00 8.02
C ALA A 216 -14.54 -25.25 7.16
N GLY A 217 -14.86 -25.18 5.86
CA GLY A 217 -14.67 -26.26 4.90
C GLY A 217 -15.84 -26.43 3.91
N GLU A 218 -17.02 -25.91 4.24
CA GLU A 218 -18.27 -26.26 3.55
C GLU A 218 -18.98 -24.97 3.06
N GLY A 219 -18.89 -24.64 1.76
CA GLY A 219 -19.73 -23.57 1.16
C GLY A 219 -19.09 -22.20 0.84
N TYR A 220 -17.77 -22.03 1.00
CA TYR A 220 -17.15 -20.69 1.10
C TYR A 220 -16.92 -19.91 -0.20
N ILE A 221 -17.13 -20.50 -1.38
CA ILE A 221 -17.05 -19.80 -2.68
C ILE A 221 -18.42 -19.25 -3.10
N ALA A 222 -19.50 -19.90 -2.65
CA ALA A 222 -20.87 -19.60 -3.04
C ALA A 222 -21.37 -18.25 -2.50
N ILE A 223 -21.12 -17.97 -1.23
CA ILE A 223 -21.79 -16.87 -0.51
C ILE A 223 -21.44 -15.46 -1.03
N PRO A 224 -20.17 -15.14 -1.37
CA PRO A 224 -19.85 -13.79 -1.85
C PRO A 224 -20.34 -13.54 -3.28
N ILE A 225 -20.32 -14.58 -4.12
CA ILE A 225 -20.86 -14.53 -5.48
C ILE A 225 -22.38 -14.36 -5.41
N PHE A 226 -23.05 -15.15 -4.58
CA PHE A 226 -24.48 -15.04 -4.35
C PHE A 226 -24.92 -13.61 -4.03
N GLN A 227 -24.25 -12.94 -3.07
CA GLN A 227 -24.57 -11.55 -2.71
C GLN A 227 -24.27 -10.51 -3.80
N GLN A 228 -23.34 -10.80 -4.71
CA GLN A 228 -23.01 -9.92 -5.82
C GLN A 228 -24.06 -9.97 -6.93
N PHE A 229 -24.68 -11.13 -7.12
CA PHE A 229 -25.59 -11.40 -8.24
C PHE A 229 -27.07 -11.39 -7.85
N ASP A 230 -27.40 -11.59 -6.57
CA ASP A 230 -28.73 -11.33 -5.99
C ASP A 230 -28.99 -9.81 -5.96
N ARG A 231 -29.49 -9.28 -7.08
CA ARG A 231 -29.71 -7.84 -7.27
C ARG A 231 -30.96 -7.37 -6.58
N ASN A 232 -31.94 -8.24 -6.45
CA ASN A 232 -33.23 -7.93 -5.85
C ASN A 232 -33.22 -8.16 -4.32
N GLN A 233 -32.15 -8.76 -3.79
CA GLN A 233 -31.90 -9.08 -2.38
C GLN A 233 -32.97 -10.00 -1.78
N ASP A 234 -33.45 -10.96 -2.56
CA ASP A 234 -34.48 -11.91 -2.13
C ASP A 234 -33.92 -13.24 -1.61
N ASP A 235 -32.61 -13.31 -1.41
CA ASP A 235 -31.88 -14.50 -0.96
C ASP A 235 -32.09 -15.71 -1.90
N ARG A 236 -32.27 -15.44 -3.21
CA ARG A 236 -32.29 -16.44 -4.28
C ARG A 236 -31.62 -15.88 -5.53
N LEU A 237 -31.12 -16.74 -6.42
CA LEU A 237 -30.68 -16.34 -7.75
C LEU A 237 -31.72 -16.78 -8.76
N ASP A 238 -32.36 -15.83 -9.43
CA ASP A 238 -33.25 -16.12 -10.57
C ASP A 238 -32.45 -16.39 -11.86
N ALA A 239 -33.12 -16.85 -12.92
CA ALA A 239 -32.47 -17.16 -14.19
C ALA A 239 -31.70 -15.98 -14.81
N GLN A 240 -32.16 -14.73 -14.63
CA GLN A 240 -31.46 -13.55 -15.15
C GLN A 240 -30.23 -13.22 -14.33
N GLU A 241 -30.25 -13.49 -13.03
CA GLU A 241 -29.13 -13.32 -12.13
C GLU A 241 -28.07 -14.41 -12.36
N GLN A 242 -28.50 -15.66 -12.53
CA GLN A 242 -27.64 -16.80 -12.86
C GLN A 242 -26.90 -16.60 -14.20
N GLU A 243 -27.56 -16.09 -15.24
CA GLU A 243 -26.93 -15.80 -16.54
C GLU A 243 -25.79 -14.76 -16.45
N GLN A 244 -25.79 -13.94 -15.41
CA GLN A 244 -24.79 -12.90 -15.21
C GLN A 244 -23.61 -13.37 -14.35
N VAL A 245 -23.73 -14.52 -13.70
CA VAL A 245 -22.65 -15.12 -12.93
C VAL A 245 -21.63 -15.71 -13.91
N ASP A 246 -20.39 -15.23 -13.83
CA ASP A 246 -19.28 -15.83 -14.56
C ASP A 246 -18.93 -17.18 -13.90
N THR A 247 -19.15 -18.27 -14.62
CA THR A 247 -18.93 -19.64 -14.13
C THR A 247 -17.46 -19.95 -13.85
N ASP A 248 -16.52 -19.17 -14.42
CA ASP A 248 -15.10 -19.25 -14.07
C ASP A 248 -14.83 -18.77 -12.63
N LEU A 249 -15.66 -17.86 -12.09
CA LEU A 249 -15.57 -17.38 -10.70
C LEU A 249 -16.10 -18.41 -9.69
N LEU A 250 -16.98 -19.29 -10.14
CA LEU A 250 -17.57 -20.35 -9.31
C LEU A 250 -16.65 -21.57 -9.12
N HIS A 251 -15.42 -21.51 -9.65
CA HIS A 251 -14.39 -22.54 -9.47
C HIS A 251 -14.86 -23.97 -9.79
N GLY A 252 -15.80 -24.13 -10.74
CA GLY A 252 -16.34 -25.42 -11.16
C GLY A 252 -17.68 -25.81 -10.55
N VAL A 253 -18.32 -24.94 -9.77
CA VAL A 253 -19.72 -25.11 -9.35
C VAL A 253 -20.65 -24.73 -10.51
N ASP A 254 -21.49 -25.67 -10.92
CA ASP A 254 -22.47 -25.48 -12.00
C ASP A 254 -23.83 -25.07 -11.41
N LEU A 255 -24.24 -23.81 -11.66
CA LEU A 255 -25.49 -23.24 -11.15
C LEU A 255 -26.72 -23.97 -11.67
N ASP A 256 -26.69 -24.45 -12.92
CA ASP A 256 -27.80 -25.19 -13.51
C ASP A 256 -28.04 -26.52 -12.78
N SER A 257 -26.96 -27.08 -12.19
CA SER A 257 -27.03 -28.31 -11.40
C SER A 257 -27.31 -28.07 -9.91
N ALA A 258 -27.27 -26.81 -9.46
CA ALA A 258 -27.48 -26.44 -8.07
C ALA A 258 -28.96 -26.43 -7.68
N ASP A 259 -29.85 -26.00 -8.59
CA ASP A 259 -31.32 -26.02 -8.41
C ASP A 259 -31.82 -27.47 -8.28
N THR A 260 -31.81 -27.97 -7.03
CA THR A 260 -32.09 -29.37 -6.71
C THR A 260 -33.58 -29.60 -6.66
N ASN A 261 -34.35 -28.59 -6.27
CA ASN A 261 -35.79 -28.66 -6.15
C ASN A 261 -36.53 -28.31 -7.47
N ASN A 262 -35.82 -27.83 -8.49
CA ASN A 262 -36.29 -27.43 -9.81
C ASN A 262 -37.38 -26.35 -9.78
N ASP A 263 -37.30 -25.40 -8.84
CA ASP A 263 -38.21 -24.27 -8.76
C ASP A 263 -37.80 -23.08 -9.66
N GLY A 264 -36.66 -23.19 -10.34
CA GLY A 264 -36.12 -22.18 -11.24
C GLY A 264 -35.33 -21.08 -10.52
N PHE A 265 -35.08 -21.27 -9.23
CA PHE A 265 -34.21 -20.42 -8.42
C PHE A 265 -33.10 -21.28 -7.83
N VAL A 266 -31.94 -20.67 -7.59
CA VAL A 266 -30.88 -21.30 -6.81
C VAL A 266 -30.82 -20.56 -5.49
N ASP A 267 -31.17 -21.24 -4.40
CA ASP A 267 -31.03 -20.67 -3.06
C ASP A 267 -29.63 -20.91 -2.46
N ARG A 268 -29.39 -20.34 -1.28
CA ARG A 268 -28.10 -20.42 -0.61
C ARG A 268 -27.75 -21.85 -0.22
N GLU A 269 -28.75 -22.63 0.19
CA GLU A 269 -28.62 -24.00 0.62
C GLU A 269 -28.29 -24.92 -0.57
N GLU A 270 -28.93 -24.71 -1.70
CA GLU A 270 -28.69 -25.40 -2.97
C GLU A 270 -27.30 -25.10 -3.53
N LEU A 271 -26.90 -23.82 -3.51
CA LEU A 271 -25.57 -23.42 -3.95
C LEU A 271 -24.48 -23.96 -3.01
N LYS A 272 -24.74 -24.00 -1.70
CA LYS A 272 -23.87 -24.63 -0.72
C LYS A 272 -23.70 -26.11 -1.04
N GLN A 273 -24.80 -26.84 -1.23
CA GLN A 273 -24.79 -28.26 -1.56
C GLN A 273 -24.06 -28.54 -2.89
N ALA A 274 -24.26 -27.70 -3.90
CA ALA A 274 -23.55 -27.80 -5.18
C ALA A 274 -22.02 -27.61 -4.99
N SER A 275 -21.61 -26.66 -4.15
CA SER A 275 -20.19 -26.46 -3.82
C SER A 275 -19.60 -27.64 -3.04
N GLU A 276 -20.35 -28.21 -2.09
CA GLU A 276 -19.94 -29.40 -1.35
C GLU A 276 -19.73 -30.59 -2.28
N ASN A 277 -20.60 -30.77 -3.28
CA ASN A 277 -20.45 -31.83 -4.28
C ASN A 277 -19.24 -31.61 -5.21
N ALA A 278 -18.99 -30.36 -5.60
CA ALA A 278 -17.89 -30.00 -6.51
C ALA A 278 -16.51 -30.14 -5.86
N PHE A 279 -16.38 -29.82 -4.57
CA PHE A 279 -15.09 -29.83 -3.86
C PHE A 279 -14.89 -31.01 -2.90
N GLY A 280 -15.96 -31.61 -2.38
CA GLY A 280 -15.90 -32.70 -1.41
C GLY A 280 -15.57 -34.08 -1.97
N SER A 281 -15.35 -34.20 -3.29
CA SER A 281 -15.10 -35.49 -3.96
C SER A 281 -13.62 -35.81 -4.23
N GLN A 282 -12.66 -35.03 -3.69
CA GLN A 282 -11.23 -35.22 -3.97
C GLN A 282 -10.38 -35.93 -2.91
N ASP A 283 -10.91 -36.41 -1.77
CA ASP A 283 -10.05 -36.94 -0.69
C ASP A 283 -10.30 -38.40 -0.25
N ASP A 284 -10.87 -39.27 -1.10
CA ASP A 284 -11.03 -40.69 -0.75
C ASP A 284 -10.78 -41.62 -1.96
N SER A 285 -9.53 -41.75 -2.42
CA SER A 285 -9.09 -42.97 -3.12
C SER A 285 -7.58 -43.08 -3.28
N GLU A 286 -6.81 -43.01 -2.19
CA GLU A 286 -5.48 -43.65 -2.17
C GLU A 286 -5.57 -44.94 -1.32
N PRO A 287 -5.61 -46.14 -1.94
CA PRO A 287 -5.59 -47.37 -1.16
C PRO A 287 -4.24 -47.51 -0.44
N PRO A 288 -4.22 -47.98 0.82
CA PRO A 288 -3.00 -48.05 1.61
C PRO A 288 -1.97 -48.98 0.97
N PRO A 289 -0.66 -48.69 1.11
CA PRO A 289 0.38 -49.57 0.57
C PRO A 289 0.33 -50.92 1.27
N ASP A 290 0.26 -51.98 0.45
CA ASP A 290 0.30 -53.38 0.87
C ASP A 290 1.45 -53.62 1.87
N GLN A 291 1.11 -54.15 3.05
CA GLN A 291 2.05 -54.78 3.99
C GLN A 291 1.92 -56.30 3.94
#